data_AF-A0A2V2GCV2-F1
#
_entry.id   AF-A0A2V2GCV2-F1
#
_cell.length_a   1.000
_cell.length_b   1.000
_cell.length_c   1.000
_cell.angle_alpha   90.00
_cell.angle_beta   90.00
_cell.angle_gamma   90.00
#
_symmetry.space_group_name_H-M   'P 1'
#
loop_
_entity.id
_entity.type
_entity.pdbx_description
1 polymer ?
#
loop_
_entity_poly.entity_id
_entity_poly.type
_entity_poly.pdbx_seq_one_letter_code
_entity_poly.pdbx_strand_id
1 'polypeptide(L)'
;MRKEKQLKIKRCAVLLLLAVFCIVMIWGGQATAPIAYAESNSYTNILDDLRKDENFTPSLYPTKSDDYSLQVMQIAESTDKELFVYVYQPSGQVKGLKASSINISLKPRQDIADVRNYKLTLLNSSGVFYKYLVDGLTVSTADTRYYTITTILRPFDKTIDEGADHGNEISEVDYKVAKEYCFATVNGEPFSRVLDIETIEITDKFVGFVRYKNGFELWPTSCDSHFVAFNTDRPIDRLLEADVYYTSQGYSSSAVAFEGENETFYEKEDRYAYLDYTQKVEHTGGGWFAPTYKWDRIETVEQFIAENETFQNVYSGAIIDVNVAGNITEAGKQALKGKQWVLRFAETNYQIWSGTGASGTFSTLVGDVMILRLKFETDGIVYNLGTIDNKQTGSRDPINEERYEVGLSDTGKLIFLIIGLILLFVILGPILPYIAKAIVWVIMLPFEAIAAMINGIKKAAKKKPKDKVQTPQAVQTNPQKEYKNKYSPPVPKQRKTNKGKR
;
A
#
# COMPACT_ATOMS: atom_id res chain seq x y z
N MET A 1 -34.66 -7.15 -72.33
CA MET A 1 -33.49 -6.82 -73.21
C MET A 1 -32.59 -5.68 -72.73
N ARG A 2 -32.86 -4.37 -72.98
CA ARG A 2 -31.84 -3.30 -72.75
C ARG A 2 -31.36 -3.17 -71.29
N LYS A 3 -32.28 -3.24 -70.30
CA LYS A 3 -31.95 -3.21 -68.86
C LYS A 3 -31.17 -4.45 -68.38
N GLU A 4 -31.50 -5.64 -68.87
CA GLU A 4 -30.77 -6.87 -68.50
C GLU A 4 -29.35 -6.92 -69.06
N LYS A 5 -29.14 -6.44 -70.31
CA LYS A 5 -27.78 -6.29 -70.85
C LYS A 5 -26.95 -5.34 -69.97
N GLN A 6 -27.50 -4.19 -69.55
CA GLN A 6 -26.80 -3.30 -68.64
C GLN A 6 -26.56 -3.91 -67.25
N LEU A 7 -27.49 -4.69 -66.70
CA LEU A 7 -27.28 -5.37 -65.41
C LEU A 7 -26.19 -6.45 -65.51
N LYS A 8 -26.15 -7.23 -66.60
CA LYS A 8 -25.09 -8.21 -66.87
C LYS A 8 -23.73 -7.53 -67.08
N ILE A 9 -23.67 -6.42 -67.82
CA ILE A 9 -22.44 -5.63 -68.01
C ILE A 9 -21.95 -5.07 -66.67
N LYS A 10 -22.83 -4.49 -65.83
CA LYS A 10 -22.46 -4.02 -64.49
C LYS A 10 -21.96 -5.14 -63.58
N ARG A 11 -22.58 -6.32 -63.62
CA ARG A 11 -22.12 -7.51 -62.86
C ARG A 11 -20.76 -8.02 -63.35
N CYS A 12 -20.52 -8.07 -64.66
CA CYS A 12 -19.20 -8.37 -65.20
C CYS A 12 -18.15 -7.33 -64.78
N ALA A 13 -18.46 -6.04 -64.83
CA ALA A 13 -17.53 -4.98 -64.42
C ALA A 13 -17.18 -5.05 -62.92
N VAL A 14 -18.16 -5.33 -62.05
CA VAL A 14 -17.92 -5.55 -60.61
C VAL A 14 -17.07 -6.81 -60.38
N LEU A 15 -17.35 -7.92 -61.07
CA LEU A 15 -16.53 -9.13 -60.97
C LEU A 15 -15.09 -8.92 -61.48
N LEU A 16 -14.90 -8.10 -62.52
CA LEU A 16 -13.57 -7.73 -63.03
C LEU A 16 -12.80 -6.86 -62.03
N LEU A 17 -13.48 -5.87 -61.42
CA LEU A 17 -12.90 -5.07 -60.33
C LEU A 17 -12.51 -5.93 -59.12
N LEU A 18 -13.35 -6.89 -58.74
CA LEU A 18 -13.10 -7.78 -57.62
C LEU A 18 -11.96 -8.77 -57.92
N ALA A 19 -11.85 -9.26 -59.16
CA ALA A 19 -10.71 -10.06 -59.62
C ALA A 19 -9.40 -9.26 -59.63
N VAL A 20 -9.41 -8.01 -60.10
CA VAL A 20 -8.25 -7.11 -60.04
C VAL A 20 -7.85 -6.85 -58.58
N PHE A 21 -8.82 -6.62 -57.68
CA PHE A 21 -8.54 -6.42 -56.26
C PHE A 21 -7.91 -7.68 -55.62
N CYS A 22 -8.39 -8.88 -55.94
CA CYS A 22 -7.78 -10.13 -55.50
C CYS A 22 -6.35 -10.32 -56.05
N ILE A 23 -6.08 -9.94 -57.31
CA ILE A 23 -4.73 -10.02 -57.89
C ILE A 23 -3.78 -9.03 -57.18
N VAL A 24 -4.24 -7.81 -56.88
CA VAL A 24 -3.47 -6.83 -56.11
C VAL A 24 -3.20 -7.30 -54.68
N MET A 25 -4.14 -8.01 -54.04
CA MET A 25 -3.91 -8.60 -52.70
C MET A 25 -2.89 -9.76 -52.74
N ILE A 26 -2.93 -10.60 -53.78
CA ILE A 26 -2.02 -11.75 -53.95
C ILE A 26 -0.59 -11.29 -54.31
N TRP A 27 -0.43 -10.24 -55.11
CA TRP A 27 0.89 -9.72 -55.50
C TRP A 27 1.42 -8.64 -54.54
N GLY A 28 0.55 -7.87 -53.90
CA GLY A 28 0.93 -6.85 -52.90
C GLY A 28 1.47 -7.45 -51.61
N GLY A 29 1.05 -8.67 -51.25
CA GLY A 29 1.60 -9.44 -50.12
C GLY A 29 3.00 -10.05 -50.37
N GLN A 30 3.59 -9.84 -51.55
CA GLN A 30 4.93 -10.31 -51.91
C GLN A 30 5.96 -9.17 -52.02
N ALA A 31 5.56 -7.92 -51.74
CA ALA A 31 6.52 -6.90 -51.37
C ALA A 31 7.06 -7.27 -49.97
N THR A 32 8.16 -8.04 -49.93
CA THR A 32 9.04 -8.04 -48.77
C THR A 32 9.28 -6.58 -48.41
N ALA A 33 8.94 -6.18 -47.17
CA ALA A 33 9.38 -4.90 -46.64
C ALA A 33 10.88 -4.78 -46.95
N PRO A 34 11.37 -3.62 -47.44
CA PRO A 34 12.79 -3.46 -47.69
C PRO A 34 13.50 -3.84 -46.40
N ILE A 35 14.31 -4.90 -46.47
CA ILE A 35 15.19 -5.27 -45.36
C ILE A 35 16.13 -4.08 -45.25
N ALA A 36 15.83 -3.20 -44.29
CA ALA A 36 16.77 -2.22 -43.85
C ALA A 36 17.96 -3.03 -43.35
N TYR A 37 19.01 -3.11 -44.17
CA TYR A 37 20.31 -3.48 -43.69
C TYR A 37 20.59 -2.52 -42.55
N ALA A 38 20.67 -3.04 -41.33
CA ALA A 38 21.20 -2.26 -40.22
C ALA A 38 22.58 -1.82 -40.66
N GLU A 39 22.75 -0.51 -40.86
CA GLU A 39 24.05 0.07 -41.12
C GLU A 39 24.92 -0.31 -39.92
N SER A 40 25.98 -1.09 -40.18
CA SER A 40 26.86 -1.55 -39.11
C SER A 40 27.72 -0.39 -38.66
N ASN A 41 27.17 0.46 -37.79
CA ASN A 41 27.85 1.61 -37.20
C ASN A 41 29.17 1.13 -36.59
N SER A 42 30.27 1.46 -37.27
CA SER A 42 31.62 1.02 -36.90
C SER A 42 32.16 1.98 -35.85
N TYR A 43 31.86 1.70 -34.59
CA TYR A 43 32.28 2.54 -33.47
C TYR A 43 33.81 2.53 -33.31
N THR A 44 34.39 3.71 -33.08
CA THR A 44 35.82 3.90 -32.78
C THR A 44 36.24 3.20 -31.49
N ASN A 45 37.51 2.78 -31.43
CA ASN A 45 38.12 2.21 -30.23
C ASN A 45 38.21 3.25 -29.10
N ILE A 46 38.07 2.82 -27.85
CA ILE A 46 38.15 3.71 -26.69
C ILE A 46 39.47 4.47 -26.61
N LEU A 47 40.61 3.84 -26.91
CA LEU A 47 41.91 4.52 -26.84
C LEU A 47 42.10 5.54 -27.96
N ASP A 48 41.47 5.33 -29.12
CA ASP A 48 41.52 6.29 -30.24
C ASP A 48 40.65 7.52 -29.95
N ASP A 49 39.57 7.37 -29.17
CA ASP A 49 38.76 8.49 -28.69
C ASP A 49 39.43 9.24 -27.54
N LEU A 50 39.92 8.54 -26.50
CA LEU A 50 40.52 9.17 -25.33
C LEU A 50 41.81 9.93 -25.69
N ARG A 51 42.60 9.44 -26.66
CA ARG A 51 43.82 10.12 -27.14
C ARG A 51 43.55 11.34 -28.04
N LYS A 52 42.30 11.74 -28.26
CA LYS A 52 41.96 13.03 -28.88
C LYS A 52 42.26 14.20 -27.93
N ASP A 53 42.28 13.96 -26.62
CA ASP A 53 42.90 14.86 -25.66
C ASP A 53 44.40 14.53 -25.58
N GLU A 54 45.26 15.48 -25.98
CA GLU A 54 46.73 15.33 -25.92
C GLU A 54 47.25 15.16 -24.49
N ASN A 55 46.47 15.55 -23.48
CA ASN A 55 46.81 15.39 -22.06
C ASN A 55 46.44 14.00 -21.52
N PHE A 56 45.62 13.22 -22.25
CA PHE A 56 45.19 11.90 -21.79
C PHE A 56 46.37 10.93 -21.69
N THR A 57 46.71 10.59 -20.45
CA THR A 57 47.86 9.74 -20.12
C THR A 57 47.39 8.42 -19.48
N PRO A 58 47.45 7.27 -20.18
CA PRO A 58 46.95 6.00 -19.67
C PRO A 58 47.57 5.54 -18.33
N SER A 59 48.79 5.96 -18.00
CA SER A 59 49.44 5.59 -16.73
C SER A 59 48.81 6.23 -15.49
N LEU A 60 47.93 7.23 -15.65
CA LEU A 60 47.12 7.78 -14.56
C LEU A 60 45.97 6.85 -14.14
N TYR A 61 45.71 5.79 -14.91
CA TYR A 61 44.65 4.81 -14.70
C TYR A 61 45.24 3.40 -14.53
N PRO A 62 45.95 3.13 -13.42
CA PRO A 62 46.64 1.86 -13.20
C PRO A 62 45.67 0.71 -12.93
N THR A 63 46.01 -0.50 -13.38
CA THR A 63 45.27 -1.71 -13.00
C THR A 63 45.38 -1.95 -11.48
N LYS A 64 44.24 -2.22 -10.83
CA LYS A 64 44.13 -2.60 -9.42
C LYS A 64 43.18 -3.79 -9.33
N SER A 65 43.65 -4.95 -8.87
CA SER A 65 42.86 -6.19 -8.88
C SER A 65 41.62 -6.14 -8.00
N ASP A 66 41.72 -5.42 -6.87
CA ASP A 66 40.76 -5.49 -5.77
C ASP A 66 39.88 -4.22 -5.68
N ASP A 67 40.00 -3.33 -6.66
CA ASP A 67 39.19 -2.11 -6.81
C ASP A 67 38.12 -2.37 -7.89
N TYR A 68 36.94 -2.77 -7.40
CA TYR A 68 35.79 -3.16 -8.21
C TYR A 68 34.91 -1.99 -8.68
N SER A 69 35.37 -0.76 -8.46
CA SER A 69 34.61 0.44 -8.80
C SER A 69 34.40 0.64 -10.30
N LEU A 70 33.34 1.37 -10.63
CA LEU A 70 33.13 2.01 -11.93
C LEU A 70 33.38 3.52 -11.78
N GLN A 71 34.25 4.08 -12.61
CA GLN A 71 34.59 5.51 -12.57
C GLN A 71 34.33 6.14 -13.93
N VAL A 72 33.27 6.96 -14.04
CA VAL A 72 32.97 7.71 -15.27
C VAL A 72 34.05 8.77 -15.47
N MET A 73 34.80 8.66 -16.57
CA MET A 73 35.87 9.57 -16.93
C MET A 73 35.30 10.79 -17.67
N GLN A 74 34.53 10.52 -18.72
CA GLN A 74 33.94 11.51 -19.61
C GLN A 74 32.71 10.94 -20.32
N ILE A 75 31.96 11.82 -20.98
CA ILE A 75 30.92 11.46 -21.95
C ILE A 75 31.19 12.18 -23.28
N ALA A 76 30.68 11.67 -24.39
CA ALA A 76 30.77 12.33 -25.70
C ALA A 76 29.48 12.14 -26.51
N GLU A 77 29.16 13.13 -27.34
CA GLU A 77 28.03 13.09 -28.28
C GLU A 77 28.51 12.60 -29.66
N SER A 78 27.75 11.71 -30.31
CA SER A 78 28.03 11.24 -31.67
C SER A 78 27.37 12.13 -32.73
N THR A 79 27.86 12.07 -33.98
CA THR A 79 27.21 12.72 -35.13
C THR A 79 25.80 12.19 -35.39
N ASP A 80 25.56 10.95 -34.99
CA ASP A 80 24.30 10.22 -35.17
C ASP A 80 23.34 10.46 -34.00
N LYS A 81 23.68 11.41 -33.13
CA LYS A 81 22.94 11.86 -31.94
C LYS A 81 22.85 10.81 -30.83
N GLU A 82 23.88 9.99 -30.69
CA GLU A 82 24.02 9.07 -29.56
C GLU A 82 24.85 9.71 -28.44
N LEU A 83 24.69 9.22 -27.22
CA LEU A 83 25.58 9.55 -26.10
C LEU A 83 26.47 8.36 -25.77
N PHE A 84 27.78 8.60 -25.68
CA PHE A 84 28.77 7.62 -25.24
C PHE A 84 29.27 7.93 -23.84
N VAL A 85 29.48 6.89 -23.02
CA VAL A 85 30.07 6.99 -21.68
C VAL A 85 31.40 6.23 -21.65
N TYR A 86 32.43 6.89 -21.13
CA TYR A 86 33.78 6.35 -21.01
C TYR A 86 34.06 6.07 -19.53
N VAL A 87 34.36 4.80 -19.21
CA VAL A 87 34.49 4.31 -17.84
C VAL A 87 35.88 3.71 -17.65
N TYR A 88 36.52 4.08 -16.54
CA TYR A 88 37.66 3.40 -15.98
C TYR A 88 37.17 2.36 -14.97
N GLN A 89 37.59 1.11 -15.18
CA GLN A 89 37.30 -0.04 -14.33
C GLN A 89 38.65 -0.60 -13.84
N PRO A 90 39.09 -0.28 -12.61
CA PRO A 90 40.46 -0.56 -12.17
C PRO A 90 40.84 -2.04 -12.23
N SER A 91 39.89 -2.94 -11.95
CA SER A 91 40.06 -4.39 -12.06
C SER A 91 39.77 -4.97 -13.45
N GLY A 92 39.72 -4.14 -14.52
CA GLY A 92 39.25 -4.54 -15.85
C GLY A 92 40.00 -5.71 -16.48
N GLN A 93 41.31 -5.82 -16.20
CA GLN A 93 42.16 -6.93 -16.66
C GLN A 93 42.07 -8.21 -15.80
N VAL A 94 41.40 -8.16 -14.65
CA VAL A 94 41.36 -9.24 -13.66
C VAL A 94 39.94 -9.79 -13.48
N LYS A 95 38.97 -8.91 -13.20
CA LYS A 95 37.54 -9.23 -13.06
C LYS A 95 36.73 -8.85 -14.30
N GLY A 96 37.09 -7.76 -14.97
CA GLY A 96 36.42 -7.31 -16.19
C GLY A 96 34.96 -6.91 -15.98
N LEU A 97 34.66 -6.27 -14.85
CA LEU A 97 33.31 -5.85 -14.48
C LEU A 97 32.76 -4.87 -15.53
N LYS A 98 31.46 -4.97 -15.83
CA LYS A 98 30.82 -4.15 -16.86
C LYS A 98 29.68 -3.36 -16.26
N ALA A 99 29.60 -2.08 -16.61
CA ALA A 99 28.41 -1.29 -16.36
C ALA A 99 27.20 -1.88 -17.11
N SER A 100 26.02 -1.80 -16.50
CA SER A 100 24.73 -2.28 -17.01
C SER A 100 23.75 -1.14 -17.24
N SER A 101 23.75 -0.13 -16.37
CA SER A 101 22.87 1.03 -16.50
C SER A 101 23.46 2.31 -15.88
N ILE A 102 22.87 3.46 -16.17
CA ILE A 102 23.31 4.78 -15.70
C ILE A 102 22.12 5.72 -15.46
N ASN A 103 22.18 6.50 -14.39
CA ASN A 103 21.15 7.47 -14.03
C ASN A 103 21.52 8.85 -14.55
N ILE A 104 20.73 9.37 -15.49
CA ILE A 104 20.96 10.67 -16.16
C ILE A 104 19.69 11.50 -16.10
N SER A 105 19.82 12.78 -15.74
CA SER A 105 18.84 13.82 -16.02
C SER A 105 19.37 14.76 -17.11
N LEU A 106 18.50 15.14 -18.05
CA LEU A 106 18.79 16.14 -19.08
C LEU A 106 18.56 17.60 -18.60
N LYS A 107 18.44 17.79 -17.28
CA LYS A 107 18.31 19.09 -16.61
C LYS A 107 19.62 19.50 -15.95
N PRO A 108 19.89 20.81 -15.78
CA PRO A 108 21.04 21.28 -15.03
C PRO A 108 20.87 21.03 -13.52
N ARG A 109 21.97 20.97 -12.79
CA ARG A 109 22.07 20.60 -11.37
C ARG A 109 21.24 21.45 -10.41
N GLN A 110 20.87 22.68 -10.79
CA GLN A 110 20.07 23.59 -9.96
C GLN A 110 18.59 23.20 -9.91
N ASP A 111 18.12 22.42 -10.88
CA ASP A 111 16.73 21.96 -10.99
C ASP A 111 16.73 20.53 -11.55
N ILE A 112 17.37 19.61 -10.83
CA ILE A 112 17.40 18.19 -11.20
C ILE A 112 15.98 17.61 -11.11
N ALA A 113 15.52 17.05 -12.22
CA ALA A 113 14.20 16.45 -12.39
C ALA A 113 14.24 15.48 -13.58
N ASP A 114 13.26 14.58 -13.69
CA ASP A 114 13.17 13.59 -14.78
C ASP A 114 14.48 12.79 -14.92
N VAL A 115 15.04 12.35 -13.79
CA VAL A 115 16.17 11.41 -13.77
C VAL A 115 15.66 10.09 -14.34
N ARG A 116 16.39 9.50 -15.30
CA ARG A 116 16.06 8.21 -15.91
C ARG A 116 17.22 7.24 -15.80
N ASN A 117 16.90 5.97 -15.61
CA ASN A 117 17.86 4.88 -15.73
C ASN A 117 17.91 4.42 -17.19
N TYR A 118 19.07 4.59 -17.82
CA TYR A 118 19.34 4.15 -19.18
C TYR A 118 20.22 2.90 -19.16
N LYS A 119 19.93 1.95 -20.05
CA LYS A 119 20.77 0.75 -20.23
C LYS A 119 22.07 1.12 -20.97
N LEU A 120 23.13 0.36 -20.70
CA LEU A 120 24.45 0.59 -21.27
C LEU A 120 24.89 -0.59 -22.13
N THR A 121 25.01 -0.38 -23.44
CA THR A 121 25.57 -1.36 -24.36
C THR A 121 27.08 -1.16 -24.51
N LEU A 122 27.88 -2.17 -24.14
CA LEU A 122 29.34 -2.12 -24.28
C LEU A 122 29.74 -2.15 -25.77
N LEU A 123 30.33 -1.07 -26.25
CA LEU A 123 30.83 -0.95 -27.63
C LEU A 123 32.26 -1.45 -27.78
N ASN A 124 33.12 -1.08 -26.82
CA ASN A 124 34.55 -1.38 -26.89
C ASN A 124 35.18 -1.37 -25.50
N SER A 125 36.24 -2.16 -25.30
CA SER A 125 37.08 -2.10 -24.09
C SER A 125 38.54 -2.35 -24.43
N SER A 126 39.45 -1.74 -23.67
CA SER A 126 40.90 -1.95 -23.78
C SER A 126 41.55 -1.83 -22.41
N GLY A 127 42.03 -2.96 -21.86
CA GLY A 127 42.63 -3.02 -20.52
C GLY A 127 41.63 -2.67 -19.42
N VAL A 128 41.77 -1.47 -18.85
CA VAL A 128 40.91 -0.92 -17.78
C VAL A 128 39.87 0.09 -18.29
N PHE A 129 39.85 0.37 -19.61
CA PHE A 129 38.98 1.37 -20.22
C PHE A 129 37.80 0.71 -20.95
N TYR A 130 36.58 1.21 -20.73
CA TYR A 130 35.34 0.71 -21.31
C TYR A 130 34.51 1.85 -21.93
N LYS A 131 34.02 1.66 -23.16
CA LYS A 131 33.18 2.61 -23.90
C LYS A 131 31.79 2.01 -24.08
N TYR A 132 30.77 2.73 -23.63
CA TYR A 132 29.37 2.33 -23.70
C TYR A 132 28.54 3.28 -24.55
N LEU A 133 27.53 2.75 -25.23
CA LEU A 133 26.37 3.48 -25.73
C LEU A 133 25.34 3.63 -24.62
N VAL A 134 24.70 4.79 -24.53
CA VAL A 134 23.51 5.00 -23.67
C VAL A 134 22.26 4.67 -24.47
N ASP A 135 21.65 3.53 -24.20
CA ASP A 135 20.57 2.97 -25.00
C ASP A 135 19.29 3.82 -24.86
N GLY A 136 18.70 4.21 -26.00
CA GLY A 136 17.45 4.97 -26.04
C GLY A 136 17.57 6.47 -25.72
N LEU A 137 18.78 7.00 -25.54
CA LEU A 137 19.01 8.44 -25.34
C LEU A 137 19.42 9.11 -26.66
N THR A 138 18.56 9.99 -27.19
CA THR A 138 18.87 10.84 -28.35
C THR A 138 19.39 12.20 -27.92
N VAL A 139 20.59 12.57 -28.37
CA VAL A 139 21.20 13.89 -28.16
C VAL A 139 20.36 14.98 -28.83
N SER A 140 20.04 16.02 -28.05
CA SER A 140 19.27 17.17 -28.49
C SER A 140 20.05 18.03 -29.49
N THR A 141 19.35 18.78 -30.35
CA THR A 141 19.97 19.79 -31.22
C THR A 141 19.98 21.20 -30.61
N ALA A 142 19.71 21.33 -29.31
CA ALA A 142 19.76 22.61 -28.61
C ALA A 142 21.21 23.12 -28.43
N ASP A 143 21.42 24.43 -28.49
CA ASP A 143 22.73 25.10 -28.36
C ASP A 143 23.38 24.94 -26.97
N THR A 144 22.65 24.42 -25.98
CA THR A 144 23.17 24.08 -24.65
C THR A 144 22.46 22.82 -24.15
N ARG A 145 23.25 21.84 -23.72
CA ARG A 145 22.80 20.49 -23.36
C ARG A 145 23.44 20.10 -22.05
N TYR A 146 22.62 19.58 -21.13
CA TYR A 146 23.04 19.18 -19.80
C TYR A 146 22.86 17.67 -19.64
N TYR A 147 23.82 17.05 -18.96
CA TYR A 147 23.79 15.66 -18.55
C TYR A 147 24.20 15.62 -17.08
N THR A 148 23.22 15.68 -16.20
CA THR A 148 23.41 15.56 -14.75
C THR A 148 23.35 14.08 -14.40
N ILE A 149 24.52 13.49 -14.14
CA ILE A 149 24.72 12.06 -13.91
C ILE A 149 24.96 11.83 -12.42
N THR A 150 24.07 11.06 -11.78
CA THR A 150 24.17 10.77 -10.34
C THR A 150 25.00 9.51 -10.11
N THR A 151 24.68 8.44 -10.85
CA THR A 151 25.05 7.05 -10.52
C THR A 151 25.27 6.24 -11.79
N ILE A 152 26.27 5.38 -11.79
CA ILE A 152 26.45 4.30 -12.78
C ILE A 152 26.37 2.95 -12.06
N LEU A 153 25.77 1.95 -12.68
CA LEU A 153 25.50 0.65 -12.04
C LEU A 153 26.16 -0.49 -12.82
N ARG A 154 26.47 -1.58 -12.11
CA ARG A 154 26.85 -2.89 -12.69
C ARG A 154 25.99 -4.01 -12.11
N PRO A 155 25.90 -5.18 -12.77
CA PRO A 155 25.28 -6.35 -12.18
C PRO A 155 25.95 -6.75 -10.85
N PHE A 156 25.15 -7.25 -9.93
CA PHE A 156 25.59 -7.83 -8.67
C PHE A 156 26.47 -9.08 -8.89
N ASP A 157 27.61 -9.17 -8.19
CA ASP A 157 28.51 -10.33 -8.19
C ASP A 157 28.71 -10.81 -6.74
N LYS A 158 28.01 -11.91 -6.41
CA LYS A 158 28.05 -12.59 -5.10
C LYS A 158 29.44 -13.04 -4.62
N THR A 159 30.49 -12.92 -5.44
CA THR A 159 31.88 -13.21 -5.03
C THR A 159 32.61 -12.00 -4.45
N ILE A 160 32.03 -10.80 -4.57
CA ILE A 160 32.61 -9.53 -4.13
C ILE A 160 31.62 -8.58 -3.44
N ASP A 161 30.31 -8.75 -3.67
CA ASP A 161 29.26 -7.86 -3.17
C ASP A 161 28.51 -8.49 -1.98
N GLU A 162 28.14 -7.64 -1.01
CA GLU A 162 27.26 -8.01 0.10
C GLU A 162 25.79 -7.94 -0.34
N GLY A 163 25.01 -8.98 -0.01
CA GLY A 163 23.58 -9.06 -0.36
C GLY A 163 22.69 -8.22 0.56
N ALA A 164 21.41 -8.08 0.19
CA ALA A 164 20.40 -7.45 1.05
C ALA A 164 19.81 -8.45 2.07
N ASP A 165 19.33 -7.92 3.19
CA ASP A 165 18.67 -8.67 4.25
C ASP A 165 17.16 -8.89 4.00
N HIS A 166 16.52 -9.62 4.92
CA HIS A 166 15.05 -9.76 5.02
C HIS A 166 14.33 -10.34 3.79
N GLY A 167 15.04 -11.09 2.95
CA GLY A 167 14.48 -11.71 1.75
C GLY A 167 14.45 -10.79 0.52
N ASN A 168 15.23 -9.71 0.55
CA ASN A 168 15.48 -8.87 -0.60
C ASN A 168 16.72 -9.33 -1.38
N GLU A 169 16.74 -9.03 -2.67
CA GLU A 169 17.86 -9.34 -3.57
C GLU A 169 18.31 -8.08 -4.31
N ILE A 170 19.63 -7.90 -4.46
CA ILE A 170 20.24 -6.81 -5.21
C ILE A 170 20.56 -7.32 -6.62
N SER A 171 20.09 -6.65 -7.66
CA SER A 171 20.31 -7.02 -9.06
C SER A 171 21.43 -6.21 -9.71
N GLU A 172 21.52 -4.92 -9.41
CA GLU A 172 22.61 -4.05 -9.80
C GLU A 172 23.10 -3.24 -8.58
N VAL A 173 24.43 -3.20 -8.40
CA VAL A 173 25.10 -2.34 -7.41
C VAL A 173 25.56 -1.04 -8.06
N ASP A 174 25.61 0.00 -7.26
CA ASP A 174 25.79 1.37 -7.68
C ASP A 174 27.20 1.93 -7.42
N TYR A 175 27.58 2.93 -8.22
CA TYR A 175 28.77 3.73 -8.04
C TYR A 175 28.46 5.21 -8.30
N LYS A 176 28.86 6.05 -7.35
CA LYS A 176 28.69 7.49 -7.39
C LYS A 176 29.45 8.13 -8.55
N VAL A 177 28.72 8.85 -9.40
CA VAL A 177 29.28 9.71 -10.45
C VAL A 177 29.25 11.18 -10.03
N ALA A 178 28.08 11.64 -9.56
CA ALA A 178 27.85 12.98 -9.02
C ALA A 178 28.44 14.14 -9.86
N LYS A 179 28.15 14.18 -11.17
CA LYS A 179 28.67 15.21 -12.10
C LYS A 179 27.61 15.75 -13.05
N GLU A 180 27.64 17.06 -13.29
CA GLU A 180 26.97 17.72 -14.40
C GLU A 180 27.97 17.96 -15.53
N TYR A 181 27.71 17.34 -16.68
CA TYR A 181 28.37 17.67 -17.94
C TYR A 181 27.49 18.66 -18.71
N CYS A 182 28.09 19.73 -19.22
CA CYS A 182 27.43 20.73 -20.03
C CYS A 182 28.19 20.88 -21.35
N PHE A 183 27.49 20.74 -22.48
CA PHE A 183 28.00 21.07 -23.81
C PHE A 183 27.22 22.25 -24.36
N ALA A 184 27.91 23.24 -24.90
CA ALA A 184 27.30 24.43 -25.49
C ALA A 184 28.13 24.98 -26.67
N THR A 185 27.57 25.96 -27.37
CA THR A 185 28.31 26.80 -28.31
C THR A 185 28.42 28.21 -27.74
N VAL A 186 29.63 28.69 -27.47
CA VAL A 186 29.88 30.03 -26.89
C VAL A 186 30.71 30.84 -27.88
N ASN A 187 30.15 31.97 -28.34
CA ASN A 187 30.75 32.84 -29.37
C ASN A 187 31.09 32.14 -30.71
N GLY A 188 30.40 31.04 -31.03
CA GLY A 188 30.64 30.22 -32.22
C GLY A 188 31.61 29.06 -32.01
N GLU A 189 32.31 29.01 -30.88
CA GLU A 189 33.24 27.93 -30.53
C GLU A 189 32.56 26.86 -29.65
N PRO A 190 32.92 25.58 -29.78
CA PRO A 190 32.48 24.54 -28.85
C PRO A 190 32.95 24.81 -27.42
N PHE A 191 32.03 24.65 -26.47
CA PHE A 191 32.29 24.77 -25.04
C PHE A 191 31.86 23.49 -24.33
N SER A 192 32.72 22.97 -23.45
CA SER A 192 32.37 21.90 -22.53
C SER A 192 32.76 22.28 -21.10
N ARG A 193 31.96 21.82 -20.13
CA ARG A 193 32.23 22.00 -18.70
C ARG A 193 31.76 20.77 -17.93
N VAL A 194 32.55 20.36 -16.95
CA VAL A 194 32.14 19.41 -15.91
C VAL A 194 32.09 20.15 -14.58
N LEU A 195 31.05 19.94 -13.79
CA LEU A 195 30.98 20.35 -12.38
C LEU A 195 30.58 19.15 -11.53
N ASP A 196 31.13 19.07 -10.32
CA ASP A 196 30.60 18.18 -9.30
C ASP A 196 29.23 18.67 -8.82
N ILE A 197 28.34 17.74 -8.51
CA ILE A 197 27.01 18.02 -7.95
C ILE A 197 26.89 17.41 -6.56
N GLU A 198 25.96 17.96 -5.79
CA GLU A 198 25.57 17.35 -4.53
C GLU A 198 24.58 16.20 -4.77
N THR A 199 24.70 15.13 -3.98
CA THR A 199 23.82 13.96 -4.00
C THR A 199 23.51 13.55 -2.55
N ILE A 200 22.46 12.76 -2.39
CA ILE A 200 22.10 12.07 -1.14
C ILE A 200 22.24 10.57 -1.35
N GLU A 201 22.71 9.83 -0.35
CA GLU A 201 22.99 8.39 -0.43
C GLU A 201 21.98 7.60 0.40
N ILE A 202 21.45 6.50 -0.16
CA ILE A 202 20.51 5.61 0.52
C ILE A 202 21.32 4.58 1.33
N THR A 203 21.27 4.68 2.66
CA THR A 203 22.20 3.95 3.54
C THR A 203 21.64 2.65 4.11
N ASP A 204 20.31 2.49 4.10
CA ASP A 204 19.60 1.28 4.49
C ASP A 204 18.27 1.26 3.73
N LYS A 205 17.87 0.11 3.20
CA LYS A 205 16.79 -0.02 2.23
C LYS A 205 16.08 -1.37 2.32
N PHE A 206 14.75 -1.32 2.36
CA PHE A 206 13.89 -2.50 2.29
C PHE A 206 12.75 -2.24 1.29
N VAL A 207 12.59 -3.15 0.34
CA VAL A 207 11.53 -3.12 -0.69
C VAL A 207 10.54 -4.22 -0.38
N GLY A 208 9.25 -3.90 -0.37
CA GLY A 208 8.19 -4.87 -0.09
C GLY A 208 6.82 -4.36 -0.53
N PHE A 209 5.76 -5.07 -0.15
CA PHE A 209 4.40 -4.64 -0.43
C PHE A 209 3.41 -5.07 0.67
N VAL A 210 2.30 -4.35 0.73
CA VAL A 210 1.15 -4.64 1.60
C VAL A 210 0.00 -5.12 0.72
N ARG A 211 -0.61 -6.25 1.07
CA ARG A 211 -1.81 -6.79 0.40
C ARG A 211 -3.08 -6.37 1.13
N TYR A 212 -3.93 -5.64 0.41
CA TYR A 212 -5.23 -5.15 0.83
C TYR A 212 -6.32 -5.99 0.17
N LYS A 213 -7.04 -6.83 0.93
CA LYS A 213 -8.06 -7.73 0.37
C LYS A 213 -9.35 -6.99 0.05
N ASN A 214 -10.03 -7.41 -1.01
CA ASN A 214 -11.26 -6.75 -1.49
C ASN A 214 -12.54 -7.21 -0.76
N GLY A 215 -12.41 -7.73 0.47
CA GLY A 215 -13.52 -8.37 1.20
C GLY A 215 -13.81 -9.79 0.69
N PHE A 216 -15.04 -10.27 0.91
CA PHE A 216 -15.48 -11.60 0.51
C PHE A 216 -15.98 -11.61 -0.95
N GLU A 217 -15.31 -12.42 -1.78
CA GLU A 217 -15.60 -12.60 -3.20
C GLU A 217 -15.52 -14.09 -3.57
N LEU A 218 -16.24 -14.52 -4.62
CA LEU A 218 -16.14 -15.90 -5.14
C LEU A 218 -14.74 -16.21 -5.69
N TRP A 219 -14.11 -15.20 -6.30
CA TRP A 219 -12.74 -15.24 -6.81
C TRP A 219 -11.95 -14.14 -6.11
N PRO A 220 -11.24 -14.44 -4.99
CA PRO A 220 -10.66 -13.41 -4.14
C PRO A 220 -9.66 -12.53 -4.90
N THR A 221 -9.94 -11.23 -4.95
CA THR A 221 -9.03 -10.21 -5.45
C THR A 221 -8.45 -9.35 -4.33
N SER A 222 -7.33 -8.69 -4.59
CA SER A 222 -6.65 -7.79 -3.65
C SER A 222 -5.88 -6.70 -4.41
N CYS A 223 -5.63 -5.58 -3.75
CA CYS A 223 -4.68 -4.56 -4.18
C CYS A 223 -3.36 -4.75 -3.42
N ASP A 224 -2.27 -4.96 -4.15
CA ASP A 224 -0.92 -4.96 -3.59
C ASP A 224 -0.32 -3.55 -3.73
N SER A 225 -0.07 -2.89 -2.60
CA SER A 225 0.57 -1.57 -2.51
C SER A 225 2.07 -1.76 -2.27
N HIS A 226 2.88 -1.50 -3.30
CA HIS A 226 4.34 -1.66 -3.31
C HIS A 226 5.02 -0.42 -2.75
N PHE A 227 6.04 -0.64 -1.92
CA PHE A 227 6.77 0.42 -1.26
C PHE A 227 8.27 0.15 -1.16
N VAL A 228 9.02 1.23 -0.95
CA VAL A 228 10.41 1.20 -0.47
C VAL A 228 10.51 1.98 0.83
N ALA A 229 11.07 1.34 1.86
CA ALA A 229 11.38 1.93 3.16
C ALA A 229 12.89 2.13 3.27
N PHE A 230 13.34 3.29 3.75
CA PHE A 230 14.76 3.63 3.66
C PHE A 230 15.26 4.67 4.69
N ASN A 231 16.59 4.79 4.76
CA ASN A 231 17.36 5.84 5.45
C ASN A 231 18.35 6.51 4.49
N THR A 232 18.88 7.66 4.90
CA THR A 232 19.83 8.47 4.12
C THR A 232 21.08 8.87 4.91
N ASP A 233 22.15 9.22 4.20
CA ASP A 233 23.41 9.76 4.76
C ASP A 233 23.24 11.14 5.43
N ARG A 234 22.07 11.75 5.25
CA ARG A 234 21.68 13.08 5.75
C ARG A 234 20.35 12.98 6.50
N PRO A 235 20.16 13.75 7.59
CA PRO A 235 18.85 13.88 8.21
C PRO A 235 17.87 14.55 7.24
N ILE A 236 16.62 14.12 7.29
CA ILE A 236 15.51 14.73 6.58
C ILE A 236 14.44 15.09 7.60
N ASP A 237 14.11 16.38 7.73
CA ASP A 237 13.03 16.84 8.59
C ASP A 237 11.68 16.63 7.91
N ARG A 238 11.61 16.90 6.60
CA ARG A 238 10.40 16.75 5.79
C ARG A 238 10.75 16.30 4.38
N LEU A 239 10.29 15.11 3.99
CA LEU A 239 10.36 14.65 2.60
C LEU A 239 9.17 15.21 1.81
N LEU A 240 9.43 15.86 0.67
CA LEU A 240 8.44 16.61 -0.11
C LEU A 240 8.09 15.91 -1.43
N GLU A 241 9.10 15.52 -2.20
CA GLU A 241 8.92 14.80 -3.47
C GLU A 241 9.95 13.68 -3.60
N ALA A 242 9.62 12.61 -4.31
CA ALA A 242 10.54 11.53 -4.65
C ALA A 242 10.25 10.97 -6.04
N ASP A 243 11.31 10.66 -6.80
CA ASP A 243 11.21 9.92 -8.07
C ASP A 243 11.72 8.49 -7.84
N VAL A 244 10.94 7.48 -8.21
CA VAL A 244 11.26 6.05 -8.03
C VAL A 244 11.21 5.32 -9.38
N TYR A 245 12.30 4.65 -9.74
CA TYR A 245 12.34 3.64 -10.79
C TYR A 245 11.98 2.27 -10.22
N TYR A 246 11.28 1.46 -11.01
CA TYR A 246 11.04 0.06 -10.73
C TYR A 246 10.76 -0.70 -12.03
N THR A 247 10.80 -2.02 -11.98
CA THR A 247 10.33 -2.87 -13.07
C THR A 247 9.03 -3.55 -12.68
N SER A 248 8.17 -3.75 -13.67
CA SER A 248 6.87 -4.41 -13.53
C SER A 248 6.77 -5.56 -14.52
N GLN A 249 6.40 -6.74 -14.05
CA GLN A 249 6.20 -7.92 -14.89
C GLN A 249 4.91 -8.64 -14.50
N GLY A 250 4.01 -8.86 -15.46
CA GLY A 250 2.86 -9.73 -15.23
C GLY A 250 3.30 -11.16 -14.92
N TYR A 251 2.60 -11.84 -14.04
CA TYR A 251 2.88 -13.22 -13.68
C TYR A 251 1.58 -14.00 -13.43
N SER A 252 1.58 -15.28 -13.80
CA SER A 252 0.54 -16.22 -13.40
C SER A 252 1.12 -17.57 -12.99
N SER A 253 0.63 -18.14 -11.89
CA SER A 253 0.81 -19.56 -11.57
C SER A 253 -0.48 -20.34 -11.69
N SER A 254 -0.34 -21.63 -11.95
CA SER A 254 -1.42 -22.61 -11.85
C SER A 254 -0.87 -23.95 -11.37
N ALA A 255 -1.68 -24.66 -10.60
CA ALA A 255 -1.43 -26.02 -10.14
C ALA A 255 -2.64 -26.87 -10.54
N VAL A 256 -2.39 -27.99 -11.24
CA VAL A 256 -3.41 -28.92 -11.71
C VAL A 256 -3.17 -30.28 -11.08
N ALA A 257 -4.22 -30.88 -10.52
CA ALA A 257 -4.16 -32.18 -9.88
C ALA A 257 -3.65 -33.24 -10.87
N PHE A 258 -2.63 -34.00 -10.45
CA PHE A 258 -1.94 -35.02 -11.23
C PHE A 258 -1.09 -34.53 -12.42
N GLU A 259 -1.10 -33.23 -12.76
CA GLU A 259 -0.27 -32.66 -13.85
C GLU A 259 0.87 -31.77 -13.32
N GLY A 260 0.72 -31.14 -12.14
CA GLY A 260 1.77 -30.37 -11.47
C GLY A 260 1.56 -28.85 -11.56
N GLU A 261 2.65 -28.10 -11.42
CA GLU A 261 2.66 -26.63 -11.40
C GLU A 261 3.17 -26.06 -12.72
N ASN A 262 2.63 -24.90 -13.11
CA ASN A 262 3.01 -24.14 -14.30
C ASN A 262 3.05 -22.65 -13.97
N GLU A 263 4.19 -22.01 -14.22
CA GLU A 263 4.40 -20.57 -14.11
C GLU A 263 4.51 -19.94 -15.51
N THR A 264 3.90 -18.76 -15.71
CA THR A 264 4.05 -17.95 -16.92
C THR A 264 4.46 -16.54 -16.53
N PHE A 265 5.55 -16.07 -17.14
CA PHE A 265 6.09 -14.72 -16.98
C PHE A 265 5.79 -13.92 -18.25
N TYR A 266 5.19 -12.75 -18.09
CA TYR A 266 4.84 -11.86 -19.20
C TYR A 266 6.00 -10.88 -19.50
N GLU A 267 5.78 -9.90 -20.37
CA GLU A 267 6.77 -8.87 -20.67
C GLU A 267 7.14 -8.08 -19.41
N LYS A 268 8.44 -7.80 -19.24
CA LYS A 268 8.99 -7.02 -18.12
C LYS A 268 9.27 -5.60 -18.61
N GLU A 269 8.65 -4.62 -17.97
CA GLU A 269 8.69 -3.22 -18.37
C GLU A 269 9.38 -2.35 -17.32
N ASP A 270 10.14 -1.35 -17.80
CA ASP A 270 10.71 -0.28 -16.99
C ASP A 270 9.61 0.76 -16.65
N ARG A 271 9.44 1.07 -15.36
CA ARG A 271 8.39 1.96 -14.83
C ARG A 271 8.98 3.03 -13.90
N TYR A 272 8.25 4.12 -13.77
CA TYR A 272 8.66 5.32 -13.04
C TYR A 272 7.45 5.90 -12.28
N ALA A 273 7.65 6.23 -11.01
CA ALA A 273 6.67 6.91 -10.18
C ALA A 273 7.22 8.26 -9.69
N TYR A 274 6.41 9.31 -9.82
CA TYR A 274 6.64 10.61 -9.18
C TYR A 274 5.72 10.70 -7.97
N LEU A 275 6.29 10.98 -6.81
CA LEU A 275 5.59 11.02 -5.53
C LEU A 275 5.68 12.43 -4.94
N ASP A 276 4.57 12.90 -4.38
CA ASP A 276 4.48 14.18 -3.66
C ASP A 276 3.77 13.96 -2.32
N TYR A 277 4.26 14.60 -1.26
CA TYR A 277 3.79 14.42 0.12
C TYR A 277 2.30 14.79 0.34
N THR A 278 1.66 15.48 -0.60
CA THR A 278 0.22 15.77 -0.56
C THR A 278 -0.66 14.70 -1.22
N GLN A 279 -0.05 13.77 -1.96
CA GLN A 279 -0.78 12.71 -2.66
C GLN A 279 -1.27 11.63 -1.70
N LYS A 280 -2.56 11.33 -1.79
CA LYS A 280 -3.24 10.27 -1.07
C LYS A 280 -3.82 9.27 -2.05
N VAL A 281 -3.83 7.99 -1.69
CA VAL A 281 -4.50 6.92 -2.41
C VAL A 281 -5.69 6.44 -1.58
N GLU A 282 -6.75 6.04 -2.26
CA GLU A 282 -7.93 5.41 -1.66
C GLU A 282 -8.29 4.16 -2.47
N HIS A 283 -8.41 3.02 -1.78
CA HIS A 283 -8.77 1.75 -2.36
C HIS A 283 -9.95 1.14 -1.59
N THR A 284 -11.04 0.85 -2.29
CA THR A 284 -12.24 0.19 -1.73
C THR A 284 -12.46 -1.12 -2.48
N GLY A 285 -12.54 -2.23 -1.75
CA GLY A 285 -12.82 -3.54 -2.34
C GLY A 285 -14.21 -3.65 -2.95
N GLY A 286 -14.37 -4.53 -3.94
CA GLY A 286 -15.66 -4.80 -4.60
C GLY A 286 -16.51 -5.88 -3.92
N GLY A 287 -15.94 -6.64 -2.99
CA GLY A 287 -16.57 -7.76 -2.30
C GLY A 287 -17.48 -7.38 -1.13
N TRP A 288 -18.08 -8.39 -0.52
CA TRP A 288 -18.90 -8.20 0.68
C TRP A 288 -18.02 -7.92 1.89
N PHE A 289 -18.43 -6.98 2.73
CA PHE A 289 -17.64 -6.52 3.89
C PHE A 289 -16.25 -5.98 3.50
N ALA A 290 -16.14 -5.40 2.31
CA ALA A 290 -14.91 -4.76 1.85
C ALA A 290 -14.59 -3.52 2.71
N PRO A 291 -13.40 -3.45 3.34
CA PRO A 291 -12.89 -2.22 3.95
C PRO A 291 -12.51 -1.17 2.89
N THR A 292 -12.28 0.07 3.34
CA THR A 292 -11.74 1.16 2.52
C THR A 292 -10.40 1.59 3.10
N TYR A 293 -9.34 1.28 2.37
CA TYR A 293 -7.98 1.62 2.75
C TYR A 293 -7.61 2.98 2.17
N LYS A 294 -6.88 3.78 2.95
CA LYS A 294 -6.34 5.07 2.51
C LYS A 294 -4.90 5.16 3.01
N TRP A 295 -4.02 5.70 2.18
CA TRP A 295 -2.62 5.90 2.53
C TRP A 295 -2.02 7.11 1.84
N ASP A 296 -0.96 7.64 2.43
CA ASP A 296 -0.15 8.70 1.85
C ASP A 296 0.94 8.11 0.94
N ARG A 297 1.38 8.86 -0.08
CA ARG A 297 2.47 8.41 -0.97
C ARG A 297 3.84 8.48 -0.29
N ILE A 298 3.99 9.38 0.66
CA ILE A 298 5.22 9.64 1.42
C ILE A 298 4.82 9.72 2.89
N GLU A 299 5.40 8.87 3.73
CA GLU A 299 5.08 8.77 5.16
C GLU A 299 6.29 8.31 5.98
N THR A 300 6.24 8.44 7.31
CA THR A 300 7.25 7.81 8.19
C THR A 300 6.93 6.34 8.42
N VAL A 301 7.94 5.55 8.82
CA VAL A 301 7.72 4.14 9.18
C VAL A 301 6.74 3.99 10.36
N GLU A 302 6.69 4.90 11.32
CA GLU A 302 5.69 4.83 12.39
C GLU A 302 4.27 5.08 11.88
N GLN A 303 4.09 6.05 10.97
CA GLN A 303 2.80 6.31 10.33
C GLN A 303 2.34 5.07 9.54
N PHE A 304 3.22 4.51 8.72
CA PHE A 304 2.95 3.32 7.91
C PHE A 304 2.50 2.14 8.77
N ILE A 305 3.18 1.85 9.88
CA ILE A 305 2.81 0.73 10.75
C ILE A 305 1.45 1.01 11.43
N ALA A 306 1.24 2.22 11.96
CA ALA A 306 0.01 2.58 12.66
C ALA A 306 -1.23 2.59 11.75
N GLU A 307 -1.08 3.07 10.52
CA GLU A 307 -2.13 3.06 9.49
C GLU A 307 -2.54 1.63 9.14
N ASN A 308 -1.57 0.75 8.87
CA ASN A 308 -1.84 -0.63 8.49
C ASN A 308 -2.44 -1.49 9.62
N GLU A 309 -2.22 -1.14 10.89
CA GLU A 309 -2.76 -1.85 12.07
C GLU A 309 -4.09 -1.31 12.59
N THR A 310 -4.68 -0.29 11.95
CA THR A 310 -5.94 0.32 12.38
C THR A 310 -7.16 -0.52 11.98
N PHE A 311 -7.97 -0.94 12.96
CA PHE A 311 -9.24 -1.64 12.72
C PHE A 311 -10.32 -0.75 12.10
N GLN A 312 -10.96 -1.26 11.06
CA GLN A 312 -12.13 -0.68 10.39
C GLN A 312 -13.36 -1.54 10.64
N ASN A 313 -14.50 -0.93 10.97
CA ASN A 313 -15.78 -1.65 11.01
C ASN A 313 -16.29 -1.88 9.58
N VAL A 314 -16.39 -3.14 9.16
CA VAL A 314 -16.87 -3.54 7.83
C VAL A 314 -18.30 -4.09 7.85
N TYR A 315 -18.83 -4.38 9.03
CA TYR A 315 -20.22 -4.76 9.24
C TYR A 315 -20.68 -4.37 10.64
N SER A 316 -21.89 -3.83 10.72
CA SER A 316 -22.63 -3.71 11.97
C SER A 316 -24.02 -4.31 11.84
N GLY A 317 -24.36 -5.19 12.78
CA GLY A 317 -25.63 -5.89 12.88
C GLY A 317 -26.26 -5.73 14.27
N ALA A 318 -27.52 -6.17 14.40
CA ALA A 318 -28.29 -6.00 15.64
C ALA A 318 -27.67 -6.68 16.87
N ILE A 319 -26.78 -7.66 16.68
CA ILE A 319 -26.11 -8.40 17.77
C ILE A 319 -24.58 -8.39 17.64
N ILE A 320 -24.03 -8.35 16.42
CA ILE A 320 -22.60 -8.49 16.16
C ILE A 320 -22.06 -7.34 15.30
N ASP A 321 -20.81 -6.98 15.53
CA ASP A 321 -20.00 -6.13 14.65
C ASP A 321 -18.80 -6.95 14.14
N VAL A 322 -18.37 -6.69 12.90
CA VAL A 322 -17.14 -7.27 12.33
C VAL A 322 -16.18 -6.14 11.98
N ASN A 323 -14.97 -6.23 12.52
CA ASN A 323 -13.88 -5.30 12.24
C ASN A 323 -12.73 -6.03 11.53
N VAL A 324 -12.07 -5.33 10.63
CA VAL A 324 -10.92 -5.81 9.84
C VAL A 324 -9.75 -4.84 10.04
N ALA A 325 -8.55 -5.38 10.27
CA ALA A 325 -7.31 -4.62 10.20
C ALA A 325 -6.29 -5.37 9.33
N GLY A 326 -5.35 -4.64 8.75
CA GLY A 326 -4.06 -5.24 8.44
C GLY A 326 -3.29 -5.53 9.74
N ASN A 327 -2.25 -6.33 9.64
CA ASN A 327 -1.23 -6.44 10.67
C ASN A 327 0.11 -6.67 10.00
N ILE A 328 1.06 -5.77 10.19
CA ILE A 328 2.42 -6.01 9.72
C ILE A 328 2.99 -7.21 10.49
N THR A 329 3.52 -8.19 9.76
CA THR A 329 4.13 -9.38 10.35
C THR A 329 5.35 -8.99 11.20
N GLU A 330 5.71 -9.81 12.20
CA GLU A 330 6.90 -9.52 13.01
C GLU A 330 8.19 -9.49 12.17
N ALA A 331 8.25 -10.29 11.09
CA ALA A 331 9.33 -10.21 10.10
C ALA A 331 9.36 -8.85 9.37
N GLY A 332 8.21 -8.38 8.89
CA GLY A 332 8.07 -7.04 8.30
C GLY A 332 8.44 -5.92 9.27
N LYS A 333 8.05 -6.03 10.55
CA LYS A 333 8.43 -5.07 11.59
C LYS A 333 9.94 -5.04 11.84
N GLN A 334 10.63 -6.18 11.81
CA GLN A 334 12.10 -6.18 11.90
C GLN A 334 12.74 -5.54 10.65
N ALA A 335 12.23 -5.82 9.44
CA ALA A 335 12.78 -5.25 8.21
C ALA A 335 12.63 -3.72 8.12
N LEU A 336 11.52 -3.19 8.64
CA LEU A 336 11.23 -1.76 8.77
C LEU A 336 11.96 -1.08 9.95
N LYS A 337 12.49 -1.84 10.90
CA LYS A 337 13.01 -1.31 12.17
C LYS A 337 14.20 -0.38 11.94
N GLY A 338 14.09 0.84 12.45
CA GLY A 338 15.16 1.85 12.36
C GLY A 338 15.23 2.59 11.02
N LYS A 339 14.35 2.29 10.07
CA LYS A 339 14.15 3.08 8.84
C LYS A 339 13.23 4.27 9.14
N GLN A 340 13.47 5.41 8.48
CA GLN A 340 12.74 6.64 8.73
C GLN A 340 11.54 6.81 7.78
N TRP A 341 11.75 6.64 6.48
CA TRP A 341 10.76 6.99 5.44
C TRP A 341 10.22 5.78 4.69
N VAL A 342 8.98 5.87 4.23
CA VAL A 342 8.33 4.94 3.31
C VAL A 342 7.79 5.70 2.10
N LEU A 343 8.03 5.15 0.91
CA LEU A 343 7.50 5.62 -0.37
C LEU A 343 6.63 4.53 -0.98
N ARG A 344 5.31 4.74 -1.02
CA ARG A 344 4.36 3.80 -1.67
C ARG A 344 4.19 4.17 -3.13
N PHE A 345 4.87 3.48 -4.02
CA PHE A 345 5.09 3.94 -5.40
C PHE A 345 4.19 3.29 -6.47
N ALA A 346 3.56 2.14 -6.20
CA ALA A 346 2.71 1.46 -7.17
C ALA A 346 1.62 0.60 -6.52
N GLU A 347 0.47 0.49 -7.19
CA GLU A 347 -0.61 -0.43 -6.86
C GLU A 347 -0.78 -1.46 -7.99
N THR A 348 -0.83 -2.74 -7.64
CA THR A 348 -1.03 -3.82 -8.62
C THR A 348 -2.14 -4.76 -8.18
N ASN A 349 -2.85 -5.35 -9.15
CA ASN A 349 -3.90 -6.33 -8.85
C ASN A 349 -3.29 -7.70 -8.51
N TYR A 350 -3.87 -8.33 -7.51
CA TYR A 350 -3.67 -9.74 -7.17
C TYR A 350 -5.01 -10.48 -7.24
N GLN A 351 -5.02 -11.69 -7.78
CA GLN A 351 -6.20 -12.53 -7.86
C GLN A 351 -5.87 -14.01 -7.63
N ILE A 352 -6.70 -14.69 -6.83
CA ILE A 352 -6.71 -16.15 -6.71
C ILE A 352 -7.91 -16.69 -7.50
N TRP A 353 -7.72 -17.80 -8.19
CA TRP A 353 -8.80 -18.56 -8.84
C TRP A 353 -8.70 -20.06 -8.52
N SER A 354 -9.83 -20.75 -8.54
CA SER A 354 -9.90 -22.20 -8.39
C SER A 354 -11.01 -22.81 -9.24
N GLY A 355 -10.81 -24.04 -9.68
CA GLY A 355 -11.74 -24.79 -10.52
C GLY A 355 -11.68 -26.28 -10.20
N THR A 356 -12.42 -27.08 -10.96
CA THR A 356 -12.46 -28.54 -10.77
C THR A 356 -11.08 -29.15 -11.03
N GLY A 357 -10.33 -29.44 -9.95
CA GLY A 357 -9.00 -30.04 -10.02
C GLY A 357 -7.86 -29.08 -10.34
N ALA A 358 -8.09 -27.76 -10.33
CA ALA A 358 -7.06 -26.76 -10.62
C ALA A 358 -7.20 -25.51 -9.74
N SER A 359 -6.10 -24.83 -9.45
CA SER A 359 -6.11 -23.51 -8.83
C SER A 359 -4.90 -22.69 -9.28
N GLY A 360 -4.96 -21.38 -9.14
CA GLY A 360 -3.85 -20.53 -9.57
C GLY A 360 -3.95 -19.10 -9.06
N THR A 361 -2.95 -18.32 -9.43
CA THR A 361 -2.84 -16.90 -9.07
C THR A 361 -2.49 -16.07 -10.29
N PHE A 362 -2.99 -14.84 -10.32
CA PHE A 362 -2.49 -13.77 -11.18
C PHE A 362 -1.94 -12.66 -10.28
N SER A 363 -0.73 -12.20 -10.57
CA SER A 363 -0.09 -11.11 -9.83
C SER A 363 0.80 -10.28 -10.75
N THR A 364 1.34 -9.18 -10.21
CA THR A 364 2.42 -8.43 -10.84
C THR A 364 3.65 -8.56 -9.96
N LEU A 365 4.76 -9.00 -10.54
CA LEU A 365 6.07 -8.97 -9.90
C LEU A 365 6.64 -7.56 -10.06
N VAL A 366 7.03 -6.96 -8.94
CA VAL A 366 7.69 -5.66 -8.88
C VAL A 366 9.10 -5.86 -8.32
N GLY A 367 10.09 -5.33 -9.02
CA GLY A 367 11.50 -5.51 -8.65
C GLY A 367 12.40 -4.44 -9.26
N ASP A 368 13.70 -4.58 -9.06
CA ASP A 368 14.72 -3.60 -9.49
C ASP A 368 14.41 -2.17 -9.02
N VAL A 369 13.82 -2.03 -7.82
CA VAL A 369 13.38 -0.75 -7.27
C VAL A 369 14.59 0.09 -6.88
N MET A 370 14.59 1.34 -7.34
CA MET A 370 15.65 2.32 -7.12
C MET A 370 15.05 3.72 -6.97
N ILE A 371 15.35 4.40 -5.89
CA ILE A 371 15.07 5.83 -5.71
C ILE A 371 16.04 6.58 -6.61
N LEU A 372 15.57 7.59 -7.35
CA LEU A 372 16.37 8.36 -8.33
C LEU A 372 16.69 9.80 -7.86
N ARG A 373 15.79 10.36 -7.04
CA ARG A 373 15.77 11.76 -6.64
C ARG A 373 14.94 11.91 -5.38
N LEU A 374 15.41 12.76 -4.45
CA LEU A 374 14.66 13.21 -3.29
C LEU A 374 14.66 14.74 -3.23
N LYS A 375 13.49 15.33 -2.98
CA LYS A 375 13.34 16.74 -2.62
C LYS A 375 12.84 16.84 -1.19
N PHE A 376 13.59 17.51 -0.33
CA PHE A 376 13.38 17.46 1.10
C PHE A 376 13.84 18.74 1.79
N GLU A 377 13.36 18.94 3.01
CA GLU A 377 13.77 20.01 3.92
C GLU A 377 14.66 19.42 5.02
N THR A 378 15.78 20.07 5.32
CA THR A 378 16.59 19.82 6.51
C THR A 378 17.19 21.13 7.02
N ASP A 379 17.14 21.38 8.34
CA ASP A 379 17.56 22.64 8.97
C ASP A 379 16.92 23.90 8.33
N GLY A 380 15.70 23.75 7.79
CA GLY A 380 14.95 24.81 7.09
C GLY A 380 15.45 25.14 5.67
N ILE A 381 16.39 24.36 5.12
CA ILE A 381 16.88 24.48 3.74
C ILE A 381 16.22 23.39 2.89
N VAL A 382 15.64 23.78 1.74
CA VAL A 382 15.07 22.84 0.77
C VAL A 382 16.14 22.40 -0.23
N TYR A 383 16.39 21.10 -0.25
CA TYR A 383 17.27 20.41 -1.17
C TYR A 383 16.46 19.72 -2.28
N ASN A 384 17.03 19.66 -3.48
CA ASN A 384 16.52 18.87 -4.61
C ASN A 384 17.71 18.10 -5.19
N LEU A 385 17.88 16.84 -4.80
CA LEU A 385 19.11 16.08 -5.06
C LEU A 385 18.80 14.76 -5.76
N GLY A 386 19.71 14.37 -6.66
CA GLY A 386 19.76 13.00 -7.16
C GLY A 386 20.31 12.05 -6.10
N THR A 387 19.87 10.80 -6.15
CA THR A 387 20.25 9.75 -5.19
C THR A 387 21.39 8.88 -5.69
N ILE A 388 22.14 8.33 -4.73
CA ILE A 388 23.02 7.17 -4.88
C ILE A 388 22.28 5.99 -4.22
N ASP A 389 21.86 5.02 -5.04
CA ASP A 389 21.01 3.89 -4.64
C ASP A 389 21.19 2.71 -5.60
N ASN A 390 21.00 1.50 -5.09
CA ASN A 390 21.10 0.24 -5.83
C ASN A 390 19.77 -0.12 -6.54
N LYS A 391 19.76 -1.20 -7.33
CA LYS A 391 18.51 -1.85 -7.74
C LYS A 391 18.23 -3.05 -6.85
N GLN A 392 17.10 -3.02 -6.14
CA GLN A 392 16.73 -4.03 -5.15
C GLN A 392 15.30 -4.53 -5.36
N THR A 393 15.11 -5.84 -5.24
CA THR A 393 13.82 -6.52 -5.33
C THR A 393 13.39 -7.01 -3.94
N GLY A 394 12.08 -7.00 -3.67
CA GLY A 394 11.50 -7.52 -2.43
C GLY A 394 11.11 -9.00 -2.50
N SER A 395 10.67 -9.55 -1.37
CA SER A 395 10.04 -10.87 -1.33
C SER A 395 8.79 -10.93 -2.23
N ARG A 396 8.44 -12.15 -2.68
CA ARG A 396 7.20 -12.43 -3.42
C ARG A 396 5.95 -12.46 -2.52
N ASP A 397 6.14 -12.42 -1.20
CA ASP A 397 5.08 -12.44 -0.18
C ASP A 397 4.83 -11.05 0.43
N PRO A 398 3.58 -10.69 0.75
CA PRO A 398 3.26 -9.43 1.41
C PRO A 398 3.82 -9.40 2.83
N ILE A 399 4.19 -8.21 3.32
CA ILE A 399 4.72 -8.06 4.69
C ILE A 399 3.63 -8.05 5.77
N ASN A 400 2.36 -8.11 5.37
CA ASN A 400 1.20 -8.07 6.27
C ASN A 400 0.30 -9.29 6.15
N GLU A 401 -0.44 -9.53 7.23
CA GLU A 401 -1.60 -10.41 7.28
C GLU A 401 -2.87 -9.56 7.49
N GLU A 402 -4.04 -10.19 7.41
CA GLU A 402 -5.33 -9.56 7.72
C GLU A 402 -5.91 -10.20 8.98
N ARG A 403 -6.36 -9.36 9.92
CA ARG A 403 -6.98 -9.78 11.18
C ARG A 403 -8.46 -9.43 11.20
N TYR A 404 -9.27 -10.37 11.66
CA TYR A 404 -10.71 -10.23 11.84
C TYR A 404 -11.05 -10.22 13.32
N GLU A 405 -11.79 -9.22 13.78
CA GLU A 405 -12.41 -9.21 15.09
C GLU A 405 -13.93 -9.24 14.95
N VAL A 406 -14.56 -10.28 15.50
CA VAL A 406 -16.02 -10.41 15.57
C VAL A 406 -16.45 -10.19 17.02
N GLY A 407 -17.09 -9.05 17.27
CA GLY A 407 -17.53 -8.62 18.60
C GLY A 407 -19.05 -8.55 18.72
N LEU A 408 -19.55 -8.37 19.95
CA LEU A 408 -20.92 -7.92 20.14
C LEU A 408 -21.03 -6.46 19.74
N SER A 409 -22.04 -6.11 18.94
CA SER A 409 -22.38 -4.71 18.69
C SER A 409 -22.95 -4.06 19.95
N ASP A 410 -22.98 -2.73 20.03
CA ASP A 410 -23.54 -2.06 21.21
C ASP A 410 -25.02 -2.40 21.44
N THR A 411 -25.77 -2.69 20.37
CA THR A 411 -27.12 -3.24 20.47
C THR A 411 -27.10 -4.68 20.98
N GLY A 412 -26.16 -5.52 20.53
CA GLY A 412 -25.94 -6.86 21.05
C GLY A 412 -25.61 -6.88 22.54
N LYS A 413 -24.67 -6.04 22.99
CA LYS A 413 -24.32 -5.85 24.41
C LYS A 413 -25.56 -5.49 25.23
N LEU A 414 -26.40 -4.57 24.73
CA LEU A 414 -27.65 -4.18 25.37
C LEU A 414 -28.68 -5.34 25.42
N ILE A 415 -28.85 -6.09 24.33
CA ILE A 415 -29.74 -7.26 24.28
C ILE A 415 -29.29 -8.32 25.31
N PHE A 416 -28.01 -8.67 25.34
CA PHE A 416 -27.47 -9.62 26.32
C PHE A 416 -27.57 -9.12 27.76
N LEU A 417 -27.40 -7.81 28.01
CA LEU A 417 -27.62 -7.20 29.32
C LEU A 417 -29.10 -7.29 29.76
N ILE A 418 -30.04 -7.03 28.85
CA ILE A 418 -31.49 -7.17 29.12
C ILE A 418 -31.86 -8.64 29.39
N ILE A 419 -31.35 -9.59 28.60
CA ILE A 419 -31.57 -11.03 28.81
C ILE A 419 -30.99 -11.46 30.17
N GLY A 420 -29.77 -11.00 30.50
CA GLY A 420 -29.14 -11.26 31.80
C GLY A 420 -29.96 -10.74 32.97
N LEU A 421 -30.50 -9.53 32.87
CA LEU A 421 -31.42 -8.96 33.87
C LEU A 421 -32.71 -9.77 33.99
N ILE A 422 -33.33 -10.19 32.89
CA ILE A 422 -34.54 -11.02 32.91
C ILE A 422 -34.25 -12.37 33.60
N LEU A 423 -33.15 -13.04 33.25
CA LEU A 423 -32.73 -14.29 33.90
C LEU A 423 -32.46 -14.10 35.40
N LEU A 424 -31.81 -12.99 35.79
CA LEU A 424 -31.60 -12.63 37.18
C LEU A 424 -32.94 -12.44 37.92
N PHE A 425 -33.92 -11.76 37.32
CA PHE A 425 -35.27 -11.64 37.90
C PHE A 425 -36.01 -12.97 37.99
N VAL A 426 -35.82 -13.90 37.06
CA VAL A 426 -36.41 -15.25 37.13
C VAL A 426 -35.78 -16.07 38.26
N ILE A 427 -34.44 -16.03 38.40
CA ILE A 427 -33.70 -16.75 39.46
C ILE A 427 -33.99 -16.15 40.85
N LEU A 428 -34.02 -14.83 40.96
CA LEU A 428 -34.34 -14.15 42.22
C LEU A 428 -35.84 -14.09 42.51
N GLY A 429 -36.72 -14.33 41.54
CA GLY A 429 -38.18 -14.25 41.69
C GLY A 429 -38.75 -15.05 42.87
N PRO A 430 -38.35 -16.32 43.08
CA PRO A 430 -38.73 -17.08 44.27
C PRO A 430 -38.19 -16.52 45.60
N ILE A 431 -37.06 -15.80 45.56
CA ILE A 431 -36.32 -15.31 46.74
C ILE A 431 -36.73 -13.86 47.10
N LEU A 432 -37.15 -13.06 46.12
CA LEU A 432 -37.59 -11.67 46.26
C LEU A 432 -38.63 -11.47 47.39
N PRO A 433 -39.67 -12.31 47.53
CA PRO A 433 -40.64 -12.20 48.62
C PRO A 433 -40.01 -12.40 50.00
N TYR A 434 -38.96 -13.23 50.10
CA TYR A 434 -38.24 -13.47 51.36
C TYR A 434 -37.26 -12.34 51.67
N ILE A 435 -36.58 -11.76 50.67
CA ILE A 435 -35.75 -10.56 50.83
C ILE A 435 -36.63 -9.37 51.27
N ALA A 436 -37.76 -9.15 50.61
CA ALA A 436 -38.71 -8.11 51.00
C ALA A 436 -39.27 -8.34 52.41
N LYS A 437 -39.65 -9.57 52.77
CA LYS A 437 -40.04 -9.93 54.14
C LYS A 437 -38.92 -9.71 55.15
N ALA A 438 -37.67 -10.01 54.82
CA ALA A 438 -36.53 -9.80 55.70
C ALA A 438 -36.26 -8.30 55.94
N ILE A 439 -36.34 -7.47 54.88
CA ILE A 439 -36.22 -6.01 54.99
C ILE A 439 -37.36 -5.45 55.86
N VAL A 440 -38.62 -5.83 55.59
CA VAL A 440 -39.77 -5.42 56.41
C VAL A 440 -39.62 -5.89 57.84
N TRP A 441 -39.16 -7.12 58.08
CA TRP A 441 -38.92 -7.66 59.41
C TRP A 441 -37.84 -6.86 60.16
N VAL A 442 -36.71 -6.55 59.53
CA VAL A 442 -35.65 -5.71 60.12
C VAL A 442 -36.15 -4.30 60.44
N ILE A 443 -37.00 -3.71 59.60
CA ILE A 443 -37.64 -2.41 59.87
C ILE A 443 -38.68 -2.51 61.02
N MET A 444 -39.35 -3.66 61.16
CA MET A 444 -40.35 -3.90 62.20
C MET A 444 -39.76 -4.28 63.57
N LEU A 445 -38.56 -4.86 63.63
CA LEU A 445 -37.85 -5.23 64.87
C LEU A 445 -37.88 -4.15 65.97
N PRO A 446 -37.56 -2.86 65.72
CA PRO A 446 -37.64 -1.82 66.76
C PRO A 446 -39.07 -1.62 67.29
N PHE A 447 -40.09 -1.73 66.44
CA PHE A 447 -41.50 -1.60 66.85
C PHE A 447 -41.97 -2.81 67.68
N GLU A 448 -41.54 -4.02 67.31
CA GLU A 448 -41.83 -5.24 68.09
C GLU A 448 -41.11 -5.22 69.46
N ALA A 449 -39.87 -4.73 69.53
CA ALA A 449 -39.15 -4.55 70.78
C ALA A 449 -39.86 -3.57 71.73
N ILE A 450 -40.35 -2.44 71.21
CA ILE A 450 -41.16 -1.47 71.97
C ILE A 450 -42.48 -2.12 72.45
N ALA A 451 -43.18 -2.86 71.58
CA ALA A 451 -44.42 -3.54 71.94
C ALA A 451 -44.22 -4.65 73.00
N ALA A 452 -43.12 -5.39 72.93
CA ALA A 452 -42.73 -6.39 73.92
C ALA A 452 -42.44 -5.75 75.29
N MET A 453 -41.75 -4.61 75.31
CA MET A 453 -41.47 -3.84 76.53
C MET A 453 -42.77 -3.38 77.21
N ILE A 454 -43.71 -2.80 76.45
CA ILE A 454 -45.03 -2.38 76.95
C ILE A 454 -45.84 -3.56 77.51
N ASN A 455 -45.80 -4.72 76.85
CA ASN A 455 -46.50 -5.92 77.33
C ASN A 455 -45.82 -6.58 78.54
N GLY A 456 -44.50 -6.47 78.67
CA GLY A 456 -43.74 -6.85 79.86
C GLY A 456 -44.18 -6.03 81.08
N ILE A 457 -44.28 -4.70 80.93
CA ILE A 457 -44.78 -3.79 81.96
C ILE A 457 -46.22 -4.17 82.38
N LYS A 458 -47.11 -4.45 81.42
CA LYS A 458 -48.50 -4.91 81.71
C LYS A 458 -48.57 -6.26 82.44
N LYS A 459 -47.62 -7.18 82.21
CA LYS A 459 -47.55 -8.46 82.95
C LYS A 459 -46.93 -8.30 84.35
N ALA A 460 -45.95 -7.40 84.52
CA ALA A 460 -45.37 -7.09 85.82
C ALA A 460 -46.40 -6.46 86.78
N ALA A 461 -47.27 -5.57 86.28
CA ALA A 461 -48.32 -4.90 87.05
C ALA A 461 -49.43 -5.84 87.60
N LYS A 462 -49.43 -7.14 87.27
CA LYS A 462 -50.48 -8.10 87.66
C LYS A 462 -50.11 -9.10 88.77
N LYS A 463 -49.05 -8.87 89.55
CA LYS A 463 -48.64 -9.81 90.64
C LYS A 463 -48.66 -9.19 92.06
N LYS A 464 -49.53 -9.79 92.90
CA LYS A 464 -49.72 -9.70 94.37
C LYS A 464 -50.55 -8.51 94.93
N PRO A 465 -51.26 -8.70 96.07
CA PRO A 465 -51.93 -9.93 96.53
C PRO A 465 -53.35 -9.74 97.14
N LYS A 466 -54.11 -10.85 97.23
CA LYS A 466 -55.23 -11.18 98.15
C LYS A 466 -56.05 -10.03 98.80
N ASP A 467 -57.39 -10.07 98.65
CA ASP A 467 -58.22 -10.81 99.63
C ASP A 467 -59.65 -11.14 99.14
N LYS A 468 -60.40 -11.87 100.00
CA LYS A 468 -61.69 -12.55 99.75
C LYS A 468 -62.92 -11.62 99.63
N VAL A 469 -63.95 -12.06 98.91
CA VAL A 469 -65.36 -12.31 99.34
C VAL A 469 -66.26 -12.58 98.11
N GLN A 470 -67.41 -13.24 98.31
CA GLN A 470 -68.08 -14.08 97.31
C GLN A 470 -69.56 -13.66 97.08
N THR A 471 -69.90 -13.15 95.87
CA THR A 471 -71.27 -13.08 95.25
C THR A 471 -72.36 -12.24 95.98
N PRO A 472 -73.48 -11.81 95.33
CA PRO A 472 -74.21 -12.42 94.19
C PRO A 472 -74.56 -11.52 92.98
N GLN A 473 -75.25 -12.14 92.01
CA GLN A 473 -75.50 -11.69 90.64
C GLN A 473 -76.78 -10.85 90.48
N ALA A 474 -76.72 -9.85 89.57
CA ALA A 474 -77.84 -9.17 88.88
C ALA A 474 -77.23 -8.36 87.71
N VAL A 475 -77.82 -8.11 86.51
CA VAL A 475 -79.01 -8.62 85.80
C VAL A 475 -78.60 -8.81 84.31
N GLN A 476 -79.29 -9.64 83.52
CA GLN A 476 -79.13 -9.69 82.06
C GLN A 476 -80.06 -8.69 81.34
N THR A 477 -79.54 -7.93 80.37
CA THR A 477 -80.27 -7.57 79.12
C THR A 477 -79.29 -7.39 77.96
N ASN A 478 -79.70 -7.82 76.78
CA ASN A 478 -78.94 -7.83 75.53
C ASN A 478 -79.89 -7.39 74.38
N PRO A 479 -79.45 -7.29 73.11
CA PRO A 479 -78.91 -6.09 72.48
C PRO A 479 -79.91 -5.40 71.53
N GLN A 480 -79.58 -4.17 71.09
CA GLN A 480 -80.35 -3.43 70.08
C GLN A 480 -79.81 -3.66 68.66
N LYS A 481 -80.71 -3.62 67.66
CA LYS A 481 -80.50 -4.19 66.31
C LYS A 481 -79.97 -3.19 65.26
N GLU A 482 -79.23 -3.75 64.31
CA GLU A 482 -78.86 -3.21 63.00
C GLU A 482 -80.08 -2.94 62.10
N TYR A 483 -80.08 -1.84 61.31
CA TYR A 483 -80.78 -1.75 60.02
C TYR A 483 -80.08 -0.77 59.05
N LYS A 484 -80.04 -1.14 57.76
CA LYS A 484 -79.53 -0.34 56.62
C LYS A 484 -80.70 0.26 55.84
N ASN A 485 -80.50 1.38 55.11
CA ASN A 485 -80.87 1.50 53.69
C ASN A 485 -80.39 2.79 52.98
N LYS A 486 -80.42 2.76 51.64
CA LYS A 486 -79.93 3.79 50.68
C LYS A 486 -81.07 4.65 50.11
N TYR A 487 -80.81 5.91 49.72
CA TYR A 487 -81.31 6.51 48.46
C TYR A 487 -80.62 7.86 48.08
N SER A 488 -80.74 8.28 46.81
CA SER A 488 -80.33 9.58 46.20
C SER A 488 -81.45 10.03 45.21
N PRO A 489 -81.38 11.04 44.30
CA PRO A 489 -80.56 12.26 44.14
C PRO A 489 -81.51 13.52 44.14
N PRO A 490 -81.43 14.63 43.33
CA PRO A 490 -81.30 14.72 41.86
C PRO A 490 -80.45 15.91 41.29
N VAL A 491 -80.55 16.16 39.96
CA VAL A 491 -79.76 17.07 39.10
C VAL A 491 -80.67 17.98 38.23
N PRO A 492 -80.20 19.16 37.74
CA PRO A 492 -80.48 19.59 36.34
C PRO A 492 -79.23 20.13 35.59
N LYS A 493 -78.87 19.67 34.36
CA LYS A 493 -79.26 20.14 32.99
C LYS A 493 -78.67 21.52 32.56
N GLN A 494 -78.30 21.84 31.30
CA GLN A 494 -78.03 21.13 30.02
C GLN A 494 -77.53 22.11 28.91
N ARG A 495 -76.63 21.67 27.99
CA ARG A 495 -76.50 21.98 26.51
C ARG A 495 -75.05 21.61 26.06
N LYS A 496 -74.71 20.74 25.06
CA LYS A 496 -75.09 20.57 23.63
C LYS A 496 -74.75 21.81 22.77
N THR A 497 -74.03 21.77 21.63
CA THR A 497 -73.54 20.70 20.70
C THR A 497 -72.06 20.99 20.26
N ASN A 498 -71.34 20.33 19.31
CA ASN A 498 -71.66 19.36 18.24
C ASN A 498 -70.44 18.50 17.78
N LYS A 499 -70.62 17.78 16.65
CA LYS A 499 -69.71 16.97 15.79
C LYS A 499 -68.60 17.79 15.09
N GLY A 500 -67.55 17.20 14.50
CA GLY A 500 -67.18 15.76 14.41
C GLY A 500 -66.02 15.44 13.45
N LYS A 501 -65.68 14.15 13.37
CA LYS A 501 -64.55 13.51 12.65
C LYS A 501 -64.41 13.88 11.15
N ARG A 502 -63.17 13.90 10.66
CA ARG A 502 -62.61 12.74 9.95
C ARG A 502 -61.11 12.59 10.21
#